data_AF-A0A6H9HRE7-F1
#
_entry.id   AF-A0A6H9HRE7-F1
#
_cell.length_a   1.000
_cell.length_b   1.000
_cell.length_c   1.000
_cell.angle_alpha   90.00
_cell.angle_beta   90.00
_cell.angle_gamma   90.00
#
_symmetry.space_group_name_H-M   'P 1'
#
loop_
_entity.id
_entity.type
_entity.pdbx_description
1 polymer ?
#
loop_
_entity_poly.entity_id
_entity_poly.type
_entity_poly.pdbx_seq_one_letter_code
_entity_poly.pdbx_strand_id
1 'polypeptide(L)' 'MALATTCPQCKTSFKVVPDQLKLRRGLVRCGACQHVFSGIDFLRYVD' A
#
# COMPACT_ATOMS: atom_id res chain seq x y z
N MET A 1 -9.80 10.44 7.34
CA MET A 1 -9.80 9.35 6.36
C MET A 1 -8.45 9.26 5.66
N ALA A 2 -7.56 8.48 6.24
CA ALA A 2 -6.34 8.05 5.58
C ALA A 2 -6.57 6.70 4.87
N LEU A 3 -5.73 6.38 3.91
CA LEU A 3 -5.69 5.04 3.30
C LEU A 3 -4.51 4.28 3.89
N ALA A 4 -4.68 2.99 4.11
CA ALA A 4 -3.61 2.08 4.47
C ALA A 4 -3.59 0.88 3.53
N THR A 5 -2.42 0.30 3.33
CA THR A 5 -2.26 -0.97 2.61
C THR A 5 -1.44 -1.93 3.45
N THR A 6 -1.70 -3.23 3.27
CA THR A 6 -1.00 -4.30 4.00
C THR A 6 -0.19 -5.14 3.02
N CYS A 7 1.10 -5.28 3.27
CA CYS A 7 1.95 -6.12 2.42
C CYS A 7 1.53 -7.60 2.54
N PRO A 8 1.27 -8.31 1.42
CA PRO A 8 0.87 -9.71 1.46
C PRO A 8 1.98 -10.64 1.98
N GLN A 9 3.25 -10.25 1.78
CA GLN A 9 4.43 -11.06 2.10
C GLN A 9 4.81 -11.00 3.59
N CYS A 10 4.95 -9.80 4.16
CA CYS A 10 5.40 -9.61 5.54
C CYS A 10 4.31 -9.09 6.50
N LYS A 11 3.07 -8.92 6.01
CA LYS A 11 1.91 -8.40 6.77
C LYS A 11 2.10 -7.00 7.38
N THR A 12 3.14 -6.27 6.98
CA THR A 12 3.35 -4.88 7.42
C THR A 12 2.25 -3.98 6.85
N SER A 13 1.53 -3.29 7.73
CA SER A 13 0.57 -2.24 7.38
C SER A 13 1.23 -0.87 7.38
N PHE A 14 0.95 -0.06 6.38
CA PHE A 14 1.44 1.33 6.34
C PHE A 14 0.43 2.24 5.64
N LYS A 15 0.46 3.53 6.00
CA LYS A 15 -0.41 4.55 5.38
C LYS A 15 0.09 4.84 3.97
N VAL A 16 -0.84 5.02 3.06
CA VAL A 16 -0.59 5.36 1.65
C VAL A 16 -1.39 6.58 1.28
N VAL A 17 -0.81 7.41 0.41
CA VAL A 17 -1.50 8.56 -0.16
C VAL A 17 -2.11 8.12 -1.49
N PRO A 18 -3.43 8.23 -1.69
CA PRO A 18 -4.10 7.76 -2.92
C PRO A 18 -3.52 8.38 -4.19
N ASP A 19 -3.06 9.62 -4.11
CA ASP A 19 -2.46 10.34 -5.23
C ASP A 19 -1.14 9.68 -5.70
N GLN A 20 -0.34 9.18 -4.75
CA GLN A 20 0.92 8.46 -5.04
C GLN A 20 0.68 7.08 -5.65
N LEU A 21 -0.44 6.43 -5.29
CA LEU A 21 -0.85 5.16 -5.91
C LEU A 21 -1.21 5.33 -7.38
N LYS A 22 -1.93 6.41 -7.73
CA LYS A 22 -2.33 6.68 -9.13
C LYS A 22 -1.12 6.86 -10.06
N LEU A 23 -0.07 7.53 -9.58
CA LEU A 23 1.15 7.77 -10.37
C LEU A 23 1.88 6.49 -10.80
N ARG A 24 1.75 5.40 -10.05
CA ARG A 24 2.46 4.13 -10.30
C ARG A 24 1.55 2.98 -10.72
N ARG A 25 0.35 3.29 -11.25
CA ARG A 25 -0.67 2.28 -11.58
C ARG A 25 -1.04 1.37 -10.39
N GLY A 26 -0.93 1.89 -9.17
CA GLY A 26 -1.24 1.14 -7.94
C GLY A 26 -0.12 0.27 -7.39
N LEU A 27 1.07 0.23 -8.01
CA LEU A 27 2.18 -0.57 -7.49
C LEU A 27 2.87 0.11 -6.30
N VAL A 28 3.11 -0.67 -5.25
CA VAL A 28 3.72 -0.25 -3.99
C VAL A 28 4.88 -1.18 -3.65
N ARG A 29 5.99 -0.60 -3.19
CA ARG A 29 7.11 -1.35 -2.61
C ARG A 29 6.99 -1.29 -1.09
N CYS A 30 6.96 -2.45 -0.45
CA CYS A 30 6.96 -2.53 1.01
C CYS A 30 8.28 -1.96 1.58
N GLY A 31 8.20 -1.02 2.52
CA GLY A 31 9.39 -0.49 3.21
C GLY A 31 10.12 -1.51 4.09
N ALA A 32 9.43 -2.57 4.54
CA ALA A 32 10.00 -3.57 5.45
C ALA A 32 10.71 -4.71 4.70
N CYS A 33 10.05 -5.34 3.72
CA CYS A 33 10.60 -6.49 3.01
C CYS A 33 10.94 -6.21 1.53
N GLN A 34 10.71 -4.97 1.07
CA GLN A 34 10.99 -4.54 -0.30
C GLN A 34 10.18 -5.25 -1.40
N HIS A 35 9.21 -6.10 -1.03
CA HIS A 35 8.30 -6.75 -1.96
C HIS A 35 7.43 -5.71 -2.68
N VAL A 36 7.34 -5.83 -4.01
CA VAL A 36 6.51 -4.98 -4.87
C VAL A 36 5.18 -5.69 -5.13
N PHE A 37 4.07 -5.02 -4.85
CA PHE A 37 2.73 -5.56 -4.99
C PHE A 37 1.74 -4.46 -5.40
N SER A 38 0.55 -4.84 -5.86
CA SER A 38 -0.54 -3.91 -6.10
C SER A 38 -1.14 -3.48 -4.77
N GLY A 39 -0.91 -2.22 -4.38
CA GLY A 39 -1.46 -1.66 -3.15
C GLY A 39 -2.99 -1.52 -3.20
N ILE A 40 -3.57 -1.47 -4.40
CA ILE A 40 -5.02 -1.35 -4.63
C ILE A 40 -5.77 -2.58 -4.16
N ASP A 41 -5.21 -3.78 -4.36
CA ASP A 41 -5.83 -5.04 -3.95
C ASP A 41 -5.86 -5.23 -2.42
N PHE A 42 -5.01 -4.49 -1.69
CA PHE A 42 -4.87 -4.59 -0.23
C PHE A 42 -5.17 -3.26 0.48
N LEU A 43 -5.90 -2.35 -0.18
CA LEU A 43 -6.25 -1.03 0.34
C LEU A 43 -7.39 -1.11 1.37
N ARG A 44 -7.26 -0.35 2.46
CA ARG A 44 -8.29 -0.18 3.49
C ARG A 44 -8.37 1.27 3.94
N TYR A 45 -9.58 1.73 4.21
CA TYR A 45 -9.81 3.02 4.86
C TYR A 45 -9.43 2.91 6.34
N VAL A 46 -8.74 3.93 6.83
CA VAL A 46 -8.42 4.09 8.25
C VAL A 46 -8.74 5.51 8.67
N ASP A 47 -9.30 5.66 9.86
CA ASP A 47 -9.58 6.97 10.45
C ASP A 47 -8.31 7.73 10.82
#